data_AF-A0A0F4QSI5-F1
#
_entry.id   AF-A0A0F4QSI5-F1
#
_cell.length_a   1.000
_cell.length_b   1.000
_cell.length_c   1.000
_cell.angle_alpha   90.00
_cell.angle_beta   90.00
_cell.angle_gamma   90.00
#
_symmetry.space_group_name_H-M   'P 1'
#
loop_
_entity.id
_entity.type
_entity.pdbx_description
1 polymer ?
#
loop_
_entity_poly.entity_id
_entity_poly.type
_entity_poly.pdbx_seq_one_letter_code
_entity_poly.pdbx_strand_id
1 'polypeptide(L)'
;MNEQKQLLILSEDILELPDPNLALDDPDGLAAIGGDLSSGRLIHLYQHGFFPWFSESDPILWWHPSLRCQLNPSKFHCSKSLKKHIRKFSGQIRINTEFETVIQHCAQLRQEQEGTWISDEIVSAFVKLHKAGYAHSIEVWQDKQLIGGFYGVAMGRFFFGESMFSLEANASKLALYSLCLNAKALGIEHIDCQVESEHLMSLGASLIPRKNFIQQLQQAIPKPEKNQNLINQTHLDL
;
A
#
# COMPACT_ATOMS: atom_id res chain seq x y z
N MET A 1 -5.48 -32.32 8.43
CA MET A 1 -5.05 -32.68 7.07
C MET A 1 -4.02 -31.64 6.68
N ASN A 2 -2.75 -32.01 6.50
CA ASN A 2 -1.73 -31.04 6.10
C ASN A 2 -2.03 -30.70 4.63
N GLU A 3 -2.67 -29.55 4.39
CA GLU A 3 -2.86 -29.06 3.02
C GLU A 3 -1.48 -28.78 2.43
N GLN A 4 -1.19 -29.45 1.31
CA GLN A 4 0.08 -29.30 0.62
C GLN A 4 0.12 -27.89 0.01
N LYS A 5 1.17 -27.12 0.33
CA LYS A 5 1.38 -25.78 -0.23
C LYS A 5 1.53 -25.86 -1.75
N GLN A 6 1.01 -24.85 -2.44
CA GLN A 6 0.93 -24.80 -3.89
C GLN A 6 1.32 -23.41 -4.39
N LEU A 7 1.97 -23.40 -5.55
CA LEU A 7 2.30 -22.21 -6.29
C LEU A 7 1.49 -22.23 -7.59
N LEU A 8 0.58 -21.28 -7.75
CA LEU A 8 -0.25 -21.17 -8.94
C LEU A 8 0.52 -20.46 -10.06
N ILE A 9 0.50 -21.00 -11.28
CA ILE A 9 0.99 -20.27 -12.46
C ILE A 9 -0.23 -19.63 -13.10
N LEU A 10 -0.28 -18.30 -13.09
CA LEU A 10 -1.44 -17.59 -13.61
C LEU A 10 -1.44 -17.55 -15.14
N SER A 11 -2.60 -17.78 -15.72
CA SER A 11 -2.88 -17.63 -17.15
C SER A 11 -3.32 -16.20 -17.51
N GLU A 12 -3.80 -16.00 -18.73
CA GLU A 12 -4.41 -14.74 -19.19
C GLU A 12 -5.77 -14.46 -18.55
N ASP A 13 -6.40 -15.43 -17.88
CA ASP A 13 -7.64 -15.19 -17.14
C ASP A 13 -7.38 -14.31 -15.91
N ILE A 14 -7.88 -13.08 -15.96
CA ILE A 14 -7.69 -12.09 -14.90
C ILE A 14 -8.47 -12.40 -13.61
N LEU A 15 -9.34 -13.41 -13.62
CA LEU A 15 -10.14 -13.85 -12.47
C LEU A 15 -9.54 -15.05 -11.74
N GLU A 16 -8.38 -15.56 -12.17
CA GLU A 16 -7.67 -16.58 -11.43
C GLU A 16 -7.21 -16.06 -10.07
N LEU A 17 -7.56 -16.82 -9.03
CA LEU A 17 -7.33 -16.47 -7.64
C LEU A 17 -6.62 -17.63 -6.93
N PRO A 18 -5.35 -17.47 -6.49
CA PRO A 18 -4.71 -18.46 -5.63
C PRO A 18 -5.42 -18.54 -4.28
N ASP A 19 -5.43 -19.72 -3.67
CA ASP A 19 -5.91 -19.87 -2.28
C ASP A 19 -4.81 -19.35 -1.33
N PRO A 20 -5.08 -18.30 -0.52
CA PRO A 20 -4.10 -17.75 0.39
C PRO A 20 -3.64 -18.77 1.44
N ASN A 21 -4.41 -19.80 1.78
CA ASN A 21 -3.99 -20.84 2.74
C ASN A 21 -2.94 -21.80 2.16
N LEU A 22 -2.93 -21.94 0.82
CA LEU A 22 -1.99 -22.79 0.09
C LEU A 22 -0.69 -22.08 -0.27
N ALA A 23 -0.56 -20.77 -0.03
CA ALA A 23 0.67 -20.02 -0.23
C ALA A 23 1.86 -20.66 0.53
N LEU A 24 3.04 -20.63 -0.09
CA LEU A 24 4.27 -21.23 0.43
C LEU A 24 4.62 -20.71 1.83
N ASP A 25 5.28 -21.55 2.62
CA ASP A 25 5.84 -21.15 3.92
C ASP A 25 7.27 -20.62 3.80
N ASP A 26 7.99 -21.01 2.73
CA ASP A 26 9.31 -20.51 2.40
C ASP A 26 9.46 -20.42 0.86
N PRO A 27 9.57 -19.20 0.27
CA PRO A 27 9.44 -17.91 0.95
C PRO A 27 7.99 -17.65 1.41
N ASP A 28 7.82 -17.11 2.63
CA ASP A 28 6.48 -16.96 3.24
C ASP A 28 5.54 -16.12 2.38
N GLY A 29 4.40 -16.72 2.05
CA GLY A 29 3.30 -16.06 1.39
C GLY A 29 3.39 -16.05 -0.14
N LEU A 30 4.44 -16.58 -0.76
CA LEU A 30 4.46 -16.68 -2.22
C LEU A 30 3.31 -17.60 -2.69
N ALA A 31 2.39 -17.08 -3.49
CA ALA A 31 1.13 -17.74 -3.81
C ALA A 31 0.94 -17.99 -5.31
N ALA A 32 1.44 -17.09 -6.16
CA ALA A 32 1.36 -17.28 -7.61
C ALA A 32 2.52 -16.62 -8.37
N ILE A 33 2.75 -17.11 -9.59
CA ILE A 33 3.72 -16.60 -10.56
C ILE A 33 3.00 -16.27 -11.88
N GLY A 34 3.40 -15.17 -12.53
CA GLY A 34 2.98 -14.81 -13.88
C GLY A 34 1.68 -14.02 -13.92
N GLY A 35 0.96 -14.16 -15.03
CA GLY A 35 -0.16 -13.29 -15.36
C GLY A 35 0.29 -11.96 -15.97
N ASP A 36 -0.34 -10.88 -15.54
CA ASP A 36 -0.08 -9.52 -16.01
C ASP A 36 -0.35 -8.49 -14.89
N LEU A 37 0.03 -7.23 -15.12
CA LEU A 37 -0.30 -6.10 -14.25
C LEU A 37 -1.48 -5.28 -14.80
N SER A 38 -2.45 -5.92 -15.46
CA SER A 38 -3.66 -5.23 -15.90
C SER A 38 -4.45 -4.73 -14.70
N SER A 39 -5.13 -3.59 -14.85
CA SER A 39 -5.93 -3.01 -13.76
C SER A 39 -7.00 -3.98 -13.26
N GLY A 40 -7.60 -4.79 -14.14
CA GLY A 40 -8.59 -5.79 -13.76
C GLY A 40 -8.02 -6.85 -12.81
N ARG A 41 -6.86 -7.44 -13.14
CA ARG A 41 -6.19 -8.42 -12.30
C ARG A 41 -5.72 -7.82 -10.98
N LEU A 42 -5.09 -6.63 -11.02
CA LEU A 42 -4.66 -5.95 -9.80
C LEU A 42 -5.84 -5.69 -8.86
N ILE A 43 -6.93 -5.10 -9.35
CA ILE A 43 -8.14 -4.87 -8.56
C ILE A 43 -8.67 -6.18 -7.96
N HIS A 44 -8.73 -7.24 -8.77
CA HIS A 44 -9.20 -8.56 -8.33
C HIS A 44 -8.31 -9.14 -7.21
N LEU A 45 -6.99 -9.08 -7.37
CA LEU A 45 -6.04 -9.65 -6.41
C LEU A 45 -5.91 -8.81 -5.13
N TYR A 46 -5.91 -7.48 -5.21
CA TYR A 46 -5.96 -6.60 -4.03
C TYR A 46 -7.23 -6.80 -3.20
N GLN A 47 -8.38 -7.00 -3.85
CA GLN A 47 -9.64 -7.31 -3.16
C GLN A 47 -9.50 -8.54 -2.25
N HIS A 48 -8.65 -9.49 -2.64
CA HIS A 48 -8.38 -10.72 -1.90
C HIS A 48 -7.07 -10.69 -1.11
N GLY A 49 -6.42 -9.52 -0.98
CA GLY A 49 -5.24 -9.35 -0.15
C GLY A 49 -3.91 -9.76 -0.80
N PHE A 50 -3.92 -10.09 -2.09
CA PHE A 50 -2.70 -10.36 -2.83
C PHE A 50 -2.09 -9.05 -3.36
N PHE A 51 -0.77 -8.97 -3.37
CA PHE A 51 -0.03 -7.84 -3.92
C PHE A 51 1.15 -8.35 -4.77
N PRO A 52 1.50 -7.63 -5.85
CA PRO A 52 2.66 -7.97 -6.66
C PRO A 52 3.94 -7.46 -5.99
N TRP A 53 4.97 -8.29 -5.94
CA TRP A 53 6.29 -7.86 -5.46
C TRP A 53 7.39 -8.74 -6.05
N PHE A 54 8.22 -8.20 -6.93
CA PHE A 54 9.22 -8.97 -7.69
C PHE A 54 10.33 -8.03 -8.17
N SER A 55 11.53 -8.56 -8.40
CA SER A 55 12.63 -7.79 -8.99
C SER A 55 12.44 -7.66 -10.50
N GLU A 56 13.04 -6.65 -11.14
CA GLU A 56 12.95 -6.45 -12.60
C GLU A 56 13.34 -7.69 -13.44
N SER A 57 14.23 -8.55 -12.94
CA SER A 57 14.63 -9.80 -13.60
C SER A 57 13.69 -10.99 -13.38
N ASP A 58 12.78 -10.88 -12.42
CA ASP A 58 11.91 -11.96 -11.99
C ASP A 58 10.58 -11.92 -12.77
N PRO A 59 9.89 -13.05 -12.96
CA PRO A 59 8.49 -13.00 -13.37
C PRO A 59 7.64 -12.28 -12.30
N ILE A 60 6.44 -11.85 -12.66
CA ILE A 60 5.49 -11.29 -11.69
C ILE A 60 5.24 -12.32 -10.58
N LEU A 61 5.46 -11.94 -9.33
CA LEU A 61 5.20 -12.77 -8.14
C LEU A 61 4.09 -12.14 -7.30
N TRP A 62 3.15 -12.97 -6.85
CA TRP A 62 2.01 -12.55 -6.03
C TRP A 62 2.08 -13.13 -4.62
N TRP A 63 1.92 -12.27 -3.63
CA TRP A 63 2.20 -12.59 -2.23
C TRP A 63 0.98 -12.45 -1.32
N HIS A 64 0.90 -13.34 -0.33
CA HIS A 64 -0.05 -13.31 0.76
C HIS A 64 0.59 -13.90 2.04
N PRO A 65 1.43 -13.13 2.77
CA PRO A 65 2.16 -13.58 3.96
C PRO A 65 1.28 -14.25 5.04
N SER A 66 1.91 -15.11 5.85
CA SER A 66 1.25 -15.79 6.97
C SER A 66 0.91 -14.84 8.13
N LEU A 67 1.77 -13.83 8.33
CA LEU A 67 1.56 -12.68 9.21
C LEU A 67 1.48 -11.43 8.36
N ARG A 68 0.35 -10.73 8.42
CA ARG A 68 0.15 -9.48 7.68
C ARG A 68 0.46 -8.29 8.58
N CYS A 69 1.33 -7.40 8.14
CA CYS A 69 1.58 -6.14 8.82
C CYS A 69 0.47 -5.15 8.49
N GLN A 70 -0.15 -4.59 9.52
CA GLN A 70 -1.28 -3.68 9.39
C GLN A 70 -1.21 -2.58 10.45
N LEU A 71 -1.60 -1.37 10.04
CA LEU A 71 -1.78 -0.23 10.92
C LEU A 71 -3.27 0.11 11.04
N ASN A 72 -3.76 0.14 12.28
CA ASN A 72 -5.04 0.77 12.59
C ASN A 72 -4.82 2.28 12.75
N PRO A 73 -5.50 3.13 11.96
CA PRO A 73 -5.34 4.59 12.05
C PRO A 73 -5.46 5.16 13.48
N SER A 74 -6.37 4.62 14.29
CA SER A 74 -6.57 5.06 15.69
C SER A 74 -5.44 4.65 16.65
N LYS A 75 -4.53 3.77 16.21
CA LYS A 75 -3.39 3.26 16.97
C LYS A 75 -2.06 3.87 16.53
N PHE A 76 -2.07 4.81 15.58
CA PHE A 76 -0.86 5.48 15.12
C PHE A 76 -0.08 6.08 16.28
N HIS A 77 1.18 5.65 16.43
CA HIS A 77 2.07 6.13 17.46
C HIS A 77 2.77 7.42 17.02
N CYS A 78 2.16 8.55 17.36
CA CYS A 78 2.77 9.86 17.14
C CYS A 78 3.76 10.19 18.28
N SER A 79 5.06 10.00 18.02
CA SER A 79 6.13 10.25 18.99
C SER A 79 6.20 11.72 19.44
N LYS A 80 6.82 12.00 20.59
CA LYS A 80 6.96 13.37 21.10
C LYS A 80 7.71 14.29 20.13
N SER A 81 8.73 13.78 19.44
CA SER A 81 9.49 14.53 18.45
C SER A 81 8.66 14.80 17.20
N LEU A 82 7.88 13.83 16.72
CA LEU A 82 6.97 14.03 15.59
C LEU A 82 5.89 15.06 15.91
N LYS A 83 5.26 15.00 17.10
CA LYS A 83 4.31 16.03 17.56
C LYS A 83 4.90 17.44 17.62
N LYS A 84 6.20 17.56 17.94
CA LYS A 84 6.90 18.85 17.93
C LYS A 84 7.16 19.31 16.50
N HIS A 85 7.48 18.39 15.60
CA HIS A 85 7.70 18.68 14.19
C HIS A 85 6.39 19.12 13.51
N ILE A 86 5.27 18.39 13.68
CA ILE A 86 3.95 18.75 13.15
C ILE A 86 3.55 20.18 13.54
N ARG A 87 3.66 20.54 14.83
CA ARG A 87 3.33 21.89 15.33
C ARG A 87 4.12 23.02 14.69
N LYS A 88 5.29 22.74 14.12
CA LYS A 88 6.18 23.71 13.48
C LYS A 88 6.15 23.63 11.97
N PHE A 89 5.56 22.57 11.43
CA PHE A 89 5.54 22.35 10.00
C PHE A 89 4.67 23.40 9.34
N SER A 90 5.24 24.09 8.34
CA SER A 90 4.59 25.15 7.58
C SER A 90 4.48 24.72 6.12
N GLY A 91 3.66 23.70 5.89
CA GLY A 91 3.40 23.14 4.58
C GLY A 91 1.97 22.61 4.49
N GLN A 92 1.72 21.76 3.52
CA GLN A 92 0.39 21.21 3.23
C GLN A 92 0.47 19.75 2.83
N ILE A 93 -0.60 19.01 3.11
CA ILE A 93 -0.76 17.64 2.63
C ILE A 93 -1.72 17.67 1.45
N ARG A 94 -1.26 17.20 0.29
CA ARG A 94 -2.06 17.08 -0.93
C ARG A 94 -2.37 15.63 -1.23
N ILE A 95 -3.41 15.43 -2.02
CA ILE A 95 -3.86 14.11 -2.47
C ILE A 95 -3.96 14.13 -3.99
N ASN A 96 -3.43 13.10 -4.65
CA ASN A 96 -3.65 12.86 -6.07
C ASN A 96 -3.24 14.02 -6.99
N THR A 97 -2.31 14.90 -6.57
CA THR A 97 -1.87 16.03 -7.40
C THR A 97 -0.64 15.69 -8.21
N GLU A 98 0.22 14.78 -7.73
CA GLU A 98 1.47 14.38 -8.39
C GLU A 98 1.73 12.87 -8.20
N PHE A 99 0.73 12.02 -8.47
CA PHE A 99 0.83 10.56 -8.26
C PHE A 99 2.04 9.94 -8.96
N GLU A 100 2.25 10.28 -10.24
CA GLU A 100 3.35 9.74 -11.05
C GLU A 100 4.72 10.14 -10.48
N THR A 101 4.87 11.37 -10.02
CA THR A 101 6.11 11.83 -9.36
C THR A 101 6.34 11.14 -8.02
N VAL A 102 5.27 10.90 -7.23
CA VAL A 102 5.37 10.16 -5.97
C VAL A 102 5.88 8.73 -6.18
N ILE A 103 5.31 7.98 -7.13
CA ILE A 103 5.75 6.61 -7.39
C ILE A 103 7.17 6.58 -7.97
N GLN A 104 7.56 7.56 -8.78
CA GLN A 104 8.93 7.70 -9.29
C GLN A 104 9.94 7.96 -8.17
N HIS A 105 9.64 8.82 -7.20
CA HIS A 105 10.50 9.01 -6.04
C HIS A 105 10.62 7.75 -5.17
N CYS A 106 9.51 7.01 -4.99
CA CYS A 106 9.55 5.72 -4.32
C CYS A 106 10.45 4.71 -5.08
N ALA A 107 10.35 4.66 -6.42
CA ALA A 107 11.15 3.76 -7.24
C ALA A 107 12.65 4.05 -7.10
N GLN A 108 13.04 5.32 -7.22
CA GLN A 108 14.43 5.74 -7.05
C GLN A 108 14.98 5.34 -5.67
N LEU A 109 14.23 5.61 -4.60
CA LEU A 109 14.67 5.29 -3.23
C LEU A 109 14.87 3.78 -3.02
N ARG A 110 13.99 2.94 -3.58
CA ARG A 110 14.10 1.47 -3.46
C ARG A 110 15.28 0.93 -4.25
N GLN A 111 15.50 1.45 -5.45
CA GLN A 111 16.68 1.10 -6.25
C GLN A 111 17.99 1.35 -5.47
N GLU A 112 18.07 2.45 -4.70
CA GLU A 112 19.24 2.79 -3.89
C GLU A 112 19.43 1.90 -2.64
N GLN A 113 18.36 1.28 -2.11
CA GLN A 113 18.38 0.58 -0.82
C GLN A 113 18.25 -0.95 -0.92
N GLU A 114 17.35 -1.44 -1.76
CA GLU A 114 16.82 -2.81 -1.75
C GLU A 114 16.78 -3.46 -3.14
N GLY A 115 17.01 -2.67 -4.20
CA GLY A 115 16.93 -3.12 -5.60
C GLY A 115 15.66 -2.63 -6.32
N THR A 116 15.59 -2.91 -7.62
CA THR A 116 14.61 -2.34 -8.55
C THR A 116 13.31 -3.16 -8.61
N TRP A 117 12.52 -3.17 -7.53
CA TRP A 117 11.20 -3.85 -7.55
C TRP A 117 10.07 -2.95 -8.07
N ILE A 118 10.20 -1.63 -7.96
CA ILE A 118 9.28 -0.66 -8.60
C ILE A 118 9.81 -0.35 -10.00
N SER A 119 9.68 -1.31 -10.91
CA SER A 119 10.08 -1.17 -12.31
C SER A 119 9.15 -0.22 -13.08
N ASP A 120 9.53 0.15 -14.32
CA ASP A 120 8.69 0.93 -15.23
C ASP A 120 7.32 0.25 -15.49
N GLU A 121 7.27 -1.08 -15.43
CA GLU A 121 6.03 -1.85 -15.58
C GLU A 121 5.08 -1.61 -14.39
N ILE A 122 5.62 -1.65 -13.16
CA ILE A 122 4.88 -1.32 -11.93
C ILE A 122 4.41 0.14 -11.98
N VAL A 123 5.29 1.09 -12.33
CA VAL A 123 4.92 2.50 -12.47
C VAL A 123 3.74 2.67 -13.43
N SER A 124 3.83 2.08 -14.62
CA SER A 124 2.78 2.13 -15.64
C SER A 124 1.47 1.52 -15.14
N ALA A 125 1.52 0.38 -14.45
CA ALA A 125 0.34 -0.31 -13.93
C ALA A 125 -0.37 0.53 -12.84
N PHE A 126 0.38 1.09 -11.90
CA PHE A 126 -0.19 1.91 -10.82
C PHE A 126 -0.67 3.27 -11.30
N VAL A 127 -0.04 3.88 -12.31
CA VAL A 127 -0.57 5.08 -12.97
C VAL A 127 -1.91 4.80 -13.65
N LYS A 128 -2.08 3.62 -14.27
CA LYS A 128 -3.39 3.19 -14.81
C LYS A 128 -4.41 2.98 -13.70
N LEU A 129 -4.04 2.36 -12.57
CA LEU A 129 -4.92 2.22 -11.40
C LEU A 129 -5.30 3.58 -10.80
N HIS A 130 -4.38 4.54 -10.79
CA HIS A 130 -4.65 5.90 -10.32
C HIS A 130 -5.68 6.59 -11.21
N LYS A 131 -5.50 6.52 -12.54
CA LYS A 131 -6.48 7.03 -13.52
C LYS A 131 -7.83 6.32 -13.40
N ALA A 132 -7.83 5.04 -13.00
CA ALA A 132 -9.06 4.30 -12.72
C ALA A 132 -9.71 4.67 -11.38
N GLY A 133 -9.05 5.44 -10.51
CA GLY A 133 -9.54 5.88 -9.21
C GLY A 133 -9.36 4.86 -8.08
N TYR A 134 -8.42 3.93 -8.22
CA TYR A 134 -8.09 2.93 -7.20
C TYR A 134 -6.77 3.22 -6.50
N ALA A 135 -5.77 3.76 -7.21
CA ALA A 135 -4.51 4.14 -6.59
C ALA A 135 -4.50 5.63 -6.24
N HIS A 136 -3.92 5.96 -5.08
CA HIS A 136 -3.91 7.31 -4.54
C HIS A 136 -2.54 7.66 -3.97
N SER A 137 -2.16 8.93 -4.09
CA SER A 137 -0.95 9.50 -3.49
C SER A 137 -1.32 10.44 -2.35
N ILE A 138 -0.54 10.40 -1.27
CA ILE A 138 -0.54 11.40 -0.19
C ILE A 138 0.82 12.09 -0.22
N GLU A 139 0.82 13.41 -0.39
CA GLU A 139 1.98 14.19 -0.75
C GLU A 139 2.24 15.28 0.28
N VAL A 140 3.49 15.42 0.71
CA VAL A 140 3.91 16.46 1.64
C VAL A 140 4.61 17.57 0.88
N TRP A 141 4.03 18.76 0.95
CA TRP A 141 4.54 19.93 0.25
C TRP A 141 4.98 21.00 1.22
N GLN A 142 6.17 21.56 0.99
CA GLN A 142 6.70 22.72 1.70
C GLN A 142 7.31 23.68 0.68
N ASP A 143 6.99 24.97 0.77
CA ASP A 143 7.51 26.01 -0.13
C ASP A 143 7.39 25.67 -1.64
N LYS A 144 6.27 25.02 -2.02
CA LYS A 144 5.99 24.52 -3.38
C LYS A 144 6.89 23.37 -3.87
N GLN A 145 7.64 22.74 -2.97
CA GLN A 145 8.43 21.54 -3.24
C GLN A 145 7.75 20.31 -2.64
N LEU A 146 7.75 19.22 -3.38
CA LEU A 146 7.36 17.90 -2.89
C LEU A 146 8.52 17.33 -2.08
N ILE A 147 8.36 17.20 -0.77
CA ILE A 147 9.43 16.80 0.15
C ILE A 147 9.29 15.37 0.68
N GLY A 148 8.19 14.70 0.34
CA GLY A 148 7.93 13.32 0.72
C GLY A 148 6.49 12.93 0.44
N GLY A 149 6.17 11.66 0.67
CA GLY A 149 4.83 11.13 0.43
C GLY A 149 4.82 9.62 0.36
N PHE A 150 3.66 9.08 0.03
CA PHE A 150 3.48 7.67 -0.25
C PHE A 150 2.31 7.47 -1.20
N TYR A 151 2.24 6.31 -1.82
CA TYR A 151 1.10 5.89 -2.61
C TYR A 151 0.55 4.56 -2.13
N GLY A 152 -0.68 4.27 -2.53
CA GLY A 152 -1.33 3.01 -2.22
C GLY A 152 -2.61 2.80 -3.00
N VAL A 153 -3.21 1.62 -2.84
CA VAL A 153 -4.53 1.29 -3.39
C VAL A 153 -5.58 1.49 -2.32
N ALA A 154 -6.70 2.14 -2.62
CA ALA A 154 -7.83 2.25 -1.71
C ALA A 154 -9.03 1.47 -2.26
N MET A 155 -9.61 0.62 -1.42
CA MET A 155 -10.73 -0.22 -1.81
C MET A 155 -11.58 -0.55 -0.59
N GLY A 156 -12.89 -0.28 -0.68
CA GLY A 156 -13.78 -0.38 0.48
C GLY A 156 -13.26 0.46 1.65
N ARG A 157 -13.05 -0.18 2.81
CA ARG A 157 -12.52 0.46 4.02
C ARG A 157 -11.02 0.25 4.26
N PHE A 158 -10.30 -0.26 3.26
CA PHE A 158 -8.85 -0.47 3.29
C PHE A 158 -8.10 0.59 2.47
N PHE A 159 -6.90 0.91 2.96
CA PHE A 159 -5.83 1.54 2.20
C PHE A 159 -4.60 0.61 2.22
N PHE A 160 -4.24 0.05 1.08
CA PHE A 160 -3.06 -0.79 0.88
C PHE A 160 -1.87 0.12 0.57
N GLY A 161 -1.04 0.43 1.58
CA GLY A 161 0.12 1.30 1.40
C GLY A 161 1.23 0.57 0.66
N GLU A 162 1.72 1.10 -0.45
CA GLU A 162 2.69 0.38 -1.30
C GLU A 162 4.12 0.76 -0.99
N SER A 163 4.44 2.05 -1.09
CA SER A 163 5.77 2.55 -0.76
C SER A 163 5.72 4.03 -0.42
N MET A 164 6.69 4.46 0.37
CA MET A 164 6.84 5.83 0.84
C MET A 164 8.27 6.33 0.63
N PHE A 165 8.41 7.64 0.47
CA PHE A 165 9.69 8.33 0.35
C PHE A 165 9.73 9.60 1.20
N SER A 166 10.94 10.04 1.53
CA SER A 166 11.18 11.24 2.33
C SER A 166 12.45 11.91 1.81
N LEU A 167 12.32 13.09 1.23
CA LEU A 167 13.46 13.95 0.85
C LEU A 167 13.89 14.85 2.00
N GLU A 168 12.96 15.13 2.92
CA GLU A 168 13.22 15.80 4.19
C GLU A 168 12.86 14.94 5.40
N ALA A 169 13.41 15.29 6.57
CA ALA A 169 13.19 14.54 7.79
C ALA A 169 11.71 14.55 8.21
N ASN A 170 11.15 13.35 8.43
CA ASN A 170 9.76 13.09 8.83
C ASN A 170 8.68 13.37 7.76
N ALA A 171 9.03 13.68 6.52
CA ALA A 171 8.01 13.94 5.49
C ALA A 171 7.07 12.73 5.28
N SER A 172 7.61 11.51 5.12
CA SER A 172 6.73 10.31 5.01
C SER A 172 5.85 10.08 6.26
N LYS A 173 6.36 10.40 7.46
CA LYS A 173 5.60 10.31 8.72
C LYS A 173 4.49 11.35 8.80
N LEU A 174 4.70 12.56 8.27
CA LEU A 174 3.68 13.60 8.17
C LEU A 174 2.54 13.15 7.25
N ALA A 175 2.87 12.59 6.09
CA ALA A 175 1.87 12.03 5.17
C ALA A 175 1.04 10.93 5.85
N LEU A 176 1.70 9.95 6.48
CA LEU A 176 1.00 8.84 7.13
C LEU A 176 0.18 9.31 8.34
N TYR A 177 0.71 10.24 9.13
CA TYR A 177 -0.03 10.86 10.23
C TYR A 177 -1.30 11.56 9.74
N SER A 178 -1.20 12.33 8.65
CA SER A 178 -2.34 13.02 8.04
C SER A 178 -3.39 12.03 7.52
N LEU A 179 -2.98 10.94 6.85
CA LEU A 179 -3.92 9.86 6.47
C LEU A 179 -4.62 9.29 7.70
N CYS A 180 -3.88 8.99 8.78
CA CYS A 180 -4.46 8.44 10.00
C CYS A 180 -5.43 9.41 10.69
N LEU A 181 -5.09 10.69 10.73
CA LEU A 181 -5.92 11.76 11.31
C LEU A 181 -7.26 11.87 10.56
N ASN A 182 -7.22 11.79 9.24
CA ASN A 182 -8.39 11.94 8.37
C ASN A 182 -9.11 10.62 8.06
N ALA A 183 -8.58 9.47 8.52
CA ALA A 183 -9.03 8.14 8.12
C ALA A 183 -10.55 7.94 8.27
N LYS A 184 -11.14 8.41 9.39
CA LYS A 184 -12.58 8.31 9.61
C LYS A 184 -13.39 9.07 8.56
N ALA A 185 -12.99 10.30 8.21
CA ALA A 185 -13.65 11.10 7.19
C ALA A 185 -13.45 10.52 5.78
N LEU A 186 -12.33 9.82 5.57
CA LEU A 186 -12.02 9.11 4.33
C LEU A 186 -12.70 7.73 4.24
N GLY A 187 -13.32 7.24 5.32
CA GLY A 187 -13.91 5.90 5.37
C GLY A 187 -12.88 4.77 5.42
N ILE A 188 -11.65 5.06 5.87
CA ILE A 188 -10.56 4.11 6.02
C ILE A 188 -10.54 3.59 7.46
N GLU A 189 -10.67 2.27 7.62
CA GLU A 189 -10.57 1.60 8.92
C GLU A 189 -9.24 0.85 9.08
N HIS A 190 -8.62 0.48 7.96
CA HIS A 190 -7.45 -0.39 7.93
C HIS A 190 -6.41 0.14 6.94
N ILE A 191 -5.16 0.24 7.38
CA ILE A 191 -4.02 0.48 6.49
C ILE A 191 -3.23 -0.83 6.42
N ASP A 192 -3.23 -1.51 5.28
CA ASP A 192 -2.38 -2.67 5.04
C ASP A 192 -0.96 -2.19 4.71
N CYS A 193 0.02 -2.77 5.38
CA CYS A 193 1.44 -2.49 5.21
C CYS A 193 2.21 -3.74 4.75
N GLN A 194 1.50 -4.80 4.34
CA GLN A 194 2.02 -6.05 3.80
C GLN A 194 3.00 -6.75 4.75
N VAL A 195 4.27 -6.36 4.71
CA VAL A 195 5.40 -6.92 5.47
C VAL A 195 5.88 -5.91 6.50
N GLU A 196 6.27 -6.38 7.68
CA GLU A 196 6.74 -5.48 8.73
C GLU A 196 8.09 -4.85 8.44
N SER A 197 8.31 -3.69 9.05
CA SER A 197 9.63 -3.09 9.19
C SER A 197 9.73 -2.43 10.56
N GLU A 198 10.94 -2.28 11.10
CA GLU A 198 11.14 -1.54 12.36
C GLU A 198 10.50 -0.14 12.31
N HIS A 199 10.54 0.50 11.14
CA HIS A 199 9.91 1.78 10.90
C HIS A 199 8.40 1.75 11.14
N LEU A 200 7.68 0.83 10.48
CA LEU A 200 6.23 0.69 10.61
C LEU A 200 5.81 0.30 12.03
N MET A 201 6.54 -0.63 12.65
CA MET A 201 6.28 -1.06 14.03
C MET A 201 6.44 0.10 15.01
N SER A 202 7.44 0.98 14.81
CA SER A 202 7.61 2.19 15.62
C SER A 202 6.46 3.20 15.49
N LEU A 203 5.70 3.13 14.40
CA LEU A 203 4.53 3.98 14.10
C LEU A 203 3.20 3.36 14.56
N GLY A 204 3.24 2.19 15.22
CA GLY A 204 2.06 1.52 15.78
C GLY A 204 1.44 0.47 14.87
N ALA A 205 2.15 0.03 13.82
CA ALA A 205 1.75 -1.16 13.07
C ALA A 205 1.83 -2.41 13.95
N SER A 206 1.09 -3.44 13.54
CA SER A 206 1.03 -4.74 14.23
C SER A 206 0.93 -5.87 13.22
N LEU A 207 1.45 -7.04 13.59
CA LEU A 207 1.26 -8.26 12.82
C LEU A 207 -0.07 -8.93 13.20
N ILE A 208 -0.85 -9.35 12.20
CA ILE A 208 -2.04 -10.15 12.39
C ILE A 208 -1.96 -11.46 11.59
N PRO A 209 -2.52 -12.57 12.10
CA PRO A 209 -2.58 -13.81 11.34
C PRO A 209 -3.37 -13.67 10.03
N ARG A 210 -2.91 -14.33 8.97
CA ARG A 210 -3.57 -14.43 7.65
C ARG A 210 -5.08 -14.62 7.74
N LYS A 211 -5.53 -15.55 8.58
CA LYS A 211 -6.95 -15.83 8.81
C LYS A 211 -7.74 -14.60 9.27
N ASN A 212 -7.18 -13.82 10.19
CA ASN A 212 -7.82 -12.60 10.71
C ASN A 212 -7.84 -11.51 9.63
N PHE A 213 -6.78 -11.39 8.83
CA PHE A 213 -6.72 -10.44 7.73
C PHE A 213 -7.77 -10.73 6.65
N ILE A 214 -7.90 -12.00 6.23
CA ILE A 214 -8.92 -12.43 5.27
C ILE A 214 -10.34 -12.11 5.79
N GLN A 215 -10.61 -12.35 7.07
CA GLN A 215 -11.90 -12.01 7.68
C GLN A 215 -12.17 -10.51 7.64
N GLN A 216 -11.16 -9.67 7.91
CA GLN A 216 -11.30 -8.22 7.80
C GLN A 216 -11.54 -7.77 6.36
N LEU A 217 -10.80 -8.32 5.38
CA LEU A 217 -10.99 -8.02 3.97
C LEU A 217 -12.41 -8.33 3.50
N GLN A 218 -12.94 -9.51 3.82
CA GLN A 218 -14.31 -9.89 3.43
C GLN A 218 -15.38 -8.95 4.01
N GLN A 219 -15.16 -8.44 5.22
CA GLN A 219 -16.08 -7.50 5.87
C GLN A 219 -15.92 -6.06 5.34
N ALA A 220 -14.69 -5.66 5.00
CA ALA A 220 -14.37 -4.29 4.62
C ALA A 220 -14.46 -4.04 3.11
N ILE A 221 -14.34 -5.10 2.30
CA ILE A 221 -14.29 -5.06 0.84
C ILE A 221 -15.20 -6.15 0.24
N PRO A 222 -16.53 -6.08 0.48
CA PRO A 222 -17.46 -7.02 -0.14
C PRO A 222 -17.49 -6.90 -1.68
N LYS A 223 -17.08 -5.73 -2.20
CA LYS A 223 -16.92 -5.41 -3.62
C LYS A 223 -15.72 -4.48 -3.80
N PRO A 224 -15.07 -4.49 -4.97
CA PRO A 224 -13.92 -3.63 -5.22
C PRO A 224 -14.36 -2.19 -5.55
N GLU A 225 -14.99 -1.52 -4.58
CA GLU A 225 -15.47 -0.15 -4.74
C GLU A 225 -14.36 0.87 -4.50
N LYS A 226 -14.32 1.89 -5.35
CA LYS A 226 -13.39 3.02 -5.26
C LYS A 226 -13.68 3.86 -4.02
N ASN A 227 -12.64 4.42 -3.42
CA ASN A 227 -12.82 5.36 -2.32
C ASN A 227 -13.18 6.76 -2.84
N GLN A 228 -14.48 7.08 -2.86
CA GLN A 228 -14.97 8.38 -3.35
C GLN A 228 -14.48 9.57 -2.52
N ASN A 229 -14.16 9.39 -1.23
CA ASN A 229 -13.66 10.47 -0.40
C ASN A 229 -12.25 10.89 -0.81
N LEU A 230 -11.38 9.94 -1.15
CA LEU A 230 -10.05 10.22 -1.69
C LEU A 230 -10.08 10.81 -3.10
N ILE A 231 -11.04 10.41 -3.94
CA ILE A 231 -11.20 10.96 -5.29
C ILE A 231 -11.64 12.43 -5.26
N ASN A 232 -12.53 12.78 -4.33
CA ASN A 232 -13.17 14.10 -4.29
C ASN A 232 -12.43 15.13 -3.42
N GLN A 233 -11.26 14.78 -2.89
CA GLN A 233 -10.43 15.65 -2.06
C GLN A 233 -9.06 15.88 -2.71
N THR A 234 -8.51 17.07 -2.47
CA THR A 234 -7.17 17.45 -2.96
C THR A 234 -6.20 17.73 -1.83
N HIS A 235 -6.69 17.83 -0.59
CA HIS A 235 -5.91 18.18 0.59
C HIS A 235 -6.39 17.40 1.81
N LEU A 236 -5.49 17.17 2.75
CA LEU A 236 -5.80 16.61 4.07
C LEU A 236 -5.35 17.56 5.18
N ASP A 237 -6.03 17.46 6.31
CA ASP A 237 -5.62 18.15 7.53
C ASP A 237 -4.32 17.54 8.09
N LEU A 238 -3.54 18.37 8.78
CA LEU A 238 -2.31 18.00 9.47
C LEU A 238 -2.27 18.59 10.89
#